data_AF-A0AAE5A9W3-F1
#
_entry.id   AF-A0AAE5A9W3-F1
#
_cell.length_a   1.000
_cell.length_b   1.000
_cell.length_c   1.000
_cell.angle_alpha   90.00
_cell.angle_beta   90.00
_cell.angle_gamma   90.00
#
_symmetry.space_group_name_H-M   'P 1'
#
loop_
_entity.id
_entity.type
_entity.pdbx_description
1 polymer ?
#
loop_
_entity_poly.entity_id
_entity_poly.type
_entity_poly.pdbx_seq_one_letter_code
_entity_poly.pdbx_strand_id
1 'polypeptide(L)'
;RTRGGTSGFTRVVERAGARLIHSTPYHPQTCGKVERHHRTFKQWLATHPTQPTDLIELQQLCDTYQRFYNTDRPHSAVKMPPLQAWQNAPLLGGPQALP
;
A
#
# COMPACT_ATOMS: atom_id res chain seq x y z
N ARG A 1 7.56 -3.42 -27.35
CA ARG A 1 6.63 -2.29 -27.47
C ARG A 1 5.32 -2.83 -28.07
N THR A 2 4.35 -3.22 -27.25
CA THR A 2 3.07 -3.75 -27.73
C THR A 2 2.26 -2.58 -28.30
N ARG A 3 2.03 -2.61 -29.61
CA ARG A 3 1.13 -1.69 -30.32
C ARG A 3 -0.31 -2.11 -29.99
N GLY A 4 -1.11 -1.21 -29.42
CA GLY A 4 -2.57 -1.19 -29.53
C GLY A 4 -3.42 -2.23 -28.77
N GLY A 5 -2.84 -3.23 -28.09
CA GLY A 5 -3.61 -4.23 -27.34
C GLY A 5 -3.73 -3.91 -25.85
N THR A 6 -4.92 -4.11 -25.27
CA THR A 6 -5.14 -4.10 -23.81
C THR A 6 -4.25 -5.16 -23.16
N SER A 7 -3.42 -4.77 -22.19
CA SER A 7 -2.51 -5.71 -21.51
C SER A 7 -3.30 -6.77 -20.74
N GLY A 8 -2.69 -7.95 -20.54
CA GLY A 8 -3.30 -9.00 -19.70
C GLY A 8 -3.63 -8.50 -18.29
N PHE A 9 -2.76 -7.66 -17.72
CA PHE A 9 -3.01 -7.01 -16.43
C PHE A 9 -4.21 -6.08 -16.47
N THR A 10 -4.33 -5.24 -17.51
CA THR A 10 -5.47 -4.32 -17.69
C THR A 10 -6.80 -5.06 -17.72
N ARG A 11 -6.87 -6.17 -18.46
CA ARG A 11 -8.07 -7.02 -18.52
C ARG A 11 -8.46 -7.59 -17.15
N VAL A 12 -7.49 -8.00 -16.34
CA VAL A 12 -7.74 -8.53 -15.00
C VAL A 12 -8.31 -7.45 -14.08
N VAL A 13 -7.72 -6.25 -14.10
CA VAL A 13 -8.18 -5.11 -13.28
C VAL A 13 -9.59 -4.67 -13.68
N GLU A 14 -9.86 -4.56 -14.98
CA GLU A 14 -11.20 -4.21 -15.50
C GLU A 14 -12.25 -5.27 -15.13
N ARG A 15 -11.90 -6.57 -15.23
CA ARG A 15 -12.79 -7.67 -14.83
C ARG A 15 -13.09 -7.67 -13.32
N ALA A 16 -12.18 -7.15 -12.50
CA ALA A 16 -12.39 -6.97 -11.06
C ALA A 16 -13.21 -5.71 -10.72
N GLY A 17 -13.73 -4.98 -11.71
CA GLY A 17 -14.54 -3.77 -11.49
C GLY A 17 -13.70 -2.52 -11.18
N ALA A 18 -12.38 -2.58 -11.36
CA ALA A 18 -11.48 -1.45 -11.10
C ALA A 18 -10.98 -0.82 -12.41
N ARG A 19 -10.57 0.46 -12.35
CA ARG A 19 -9.89 1.14 -13.47
C ARG A 19 -8.40 1.28 -13.20
N LEU A 20 -7.57 1.13 -14.23
CA LEU A 20 -6.17 1.55 -14.14
C LEU A 20 -6.05 3.07 -14.23
N ILE A 21 -5.26 3.64 -13.33
CA ILE A 21 -4.81 5.03 -13.39
C ILE A 21 -3.29 5.00 -13.48
N HIS A 22 -2.74 5.63 -14.52
CA HIS A 22 -1.30 5.69 -14.73
C HIS A 22 -0.79 7.07 -14.33
N SER A 23 0.28 7.12 -13.53
CA SER A 23 1.04 8.35 -13.31
C SER A 23 1.74 8.76 -14.61
N THR A 24 1.70 10.03 -14.95
CA THR A 24 2.48 10.56 -16.06
C THR A 24 3.99 10.52 -15.73
N PRO A 25 4.85 10.33 -16.74
CA PRO A 25 6.30 10.44 -16.55
C PRO A 25 6.67 11.80 -15.92
N TYR A 26 7.71 11.81 -15.08
CA TYR A 26 8.24 13.01 -14.42
C TYR A 26 7.28 13.72 -13.45
N HIS A 27 6.22 13.04 -12.96
CA HIS A 27 5.28 13.57 -11.98
C HIS A 27 5.29 12.76 -10.66
N PRO A 28 6.38 12.82 -9.88
CA PRO A 28 6.57 11.99 -8.68
C PRO A 28 5.52 12.24 -7.58
N GLN A 29 4.88 13.42 -7.59
CA GLN A 29 3.84 13.78 -6.64
C GLN A 29 2.65 12.80 -6.65
N THR A 30 2.35 12.19 -7.80
CA THR A 30 1.22 11.27 -7.97
C THR A 30 1.42 9.94 -7.23
N CYS A 31 2.67 9.51 -7.04
CA CYS A 31 3.03 8.27 -6.35
C CYS A 31 3.52 8.50 -4.92
N GLY A 32 3.50 9.75 -4.42
CA GLY A 32 4.16 10.13 -3.16
C GLY A 32 3.67 9.36 -1.93
N LYS A 33 2.39 8.92 -1.89
CA LYS A 33 1.86 8.12 -0.77
C LYS A 33 2.50 6.74 -0.71
N VAL A 34 2.56 6.03 -1.83
CA VAL A 34 3.16 4.68 -1.89
C VAL A 34 4.68 4.76 -1.73
N GLU A 35 5.32 5.78 -2.31
CA GLU A 35 6.76 6.02 -2.15
C GLU A 35 7.15 6.30 -0.69
N ARG A 36 6.35 7.12 0.02
CA ARG A 36 6.55 7.37 1.44
C ARG A 36 6.39 6.08 2.25
N HIS A 37 5.38 5.26 1.95
CA HIS A 37 5.20 3.96 2.59
C HIS A 37 6.42 3.05 2.38
N HIS A 38 6.90 2.91 1.14
CA HIS A 38 8.08 2.10 0.82
C HIS A 38 9.32 2.57 1.58
N ARG A 39 9.51 3.89 1.73
CA ARG A 39 10.62 4.44 2.52
C ARG A 39 10.53 4.02 3.98
N THR A 40 9.37 4.18 4.61
CA THR A 40 9.15 3.77 6.00
C THR A 40 9.36 2.26 6.19
N PHE A 41 8.85 1.43 5.28
CA PHE A 41 9.01 -0.01 5.34
C PHE A 41 10.47 -0.44 5.22
N LYS A 42 11.19 0.08 4.21
CA LYS A 42 12.60 -0.24 4.00
C LYS A 42 13.47 0.21 5.18
N GLN A 43 13.19 1.38 5.75
CA GLN A 43 13.87 1.85 6.95
C GLN A 43 13.61 0.90 8.13
N TRP A 44 12.35 0.51 8.36
CA TRP A 44 11.99 -0.42 9.43
C TRP A 44 12.73 -1.76 9.31
N LEU A 45 12.80 -2.34 8.11
CA LEU A 45 13.56 -3.57 7.86
C LEU A 45 15.06 -3.37 8.09
N ALA A 46 15.64 -2.29 7.56
CA ALA A 46 17.06 -1.99 7.69
C ALA A 46 17.50 -1.77 9.15
N THR A 47 16.60 -1.28 10.00
CA THR A 47 16.85 -1.07 11.43
C THR A 47 16.33 -2.21 12.31
N HIS A 48 15.78 -3.28 11.73
CA HIS A 48 15.27 -4.40 12.53
C HIS A 48 16.43 -5.09 13.27
N PRO A 49 16.29 -5.39 14.58
CA PRO A 49 17.38 -5.95 15.38
C PRO A 49 17.95 -7.27 14.85
N THR A 50 17.09 -8.08 14.24
CA THR A 50 17.45 -9.36 13.62
C THR A 50 17.25 -9.25 12.12
N GLN A 51 18.32 -9.42 11.34
CA GLN A 51 18.24 -9.44 9.89
C GLN A 51 17.90 -10.85 9.39
N PRO A 52 17.04 -10.98 8.37
CA PRO A 52 16.68 -12.28 7.83
C PRO A 52 17.85 -12.88 7.04
N THR A 53 18.02 -14.19 7.16
CA THR A 53 19.05 -14.99 6.48
C THR A 53 18.49 -15.73 5.26
N ASP A 54 17.17 -15.90 5.20
CA ASP A 54 16.46 -16.51 4.07
C ASP A 54 15.14 -15.77 3.72
N LEU A 55 14.46 -16.27 2.69
CA LEU A 55 13.21 -15.68 2.21
C LEU A 55 12.04 -15.90 3.16
N ILE A 56 12.04 -16.97 3.96
CA ILE A 56 10.96 -17.29 4.89
C ILE A 56 11.02 -16.31 6.05
N GLU A 57 12.21 -16.08 6.62
CA GLU A 57 12.45 -15.09 7.67
C GLU A 57 12.12 -13.68 7.17
N LEU A 58 12.49 -13.34 5.92
CA LEU A 58 12.13 -12.06 5.33
C LEU A 58 10.61 -11.90 5.22
N GLN A 59 9.89 -12.93 4.78
CA GLN A 59 8.42 -12.89 4.71
C GLN A 59 7.79 -12.70 6.09
N GLN A 60 8.29 -13.37 7.13
CA GLN A 60 7.81 -13.18 8.51
C GLN A 60 8.00 -11.73 9.00
N LEU A 61 9.11 -11.09 8.64
CA LEU A 61 9.33 -9.67 8.95
C LEU A 61 8.39 -8.77 8.17
N CYS A 62 8.13 -9.05 6.89
CA CYS A 62 7.14 -8.34 6.08
C CYS A 62 5.74 -8.42 6.72
N ASP A 63 5.31 -9.61 7.12
CA ASP A 63 4.00 -9.84 7.74
C ASP A 63 3.90 -9.13 9.10
N THR A 64 4.99 -9.17 9.88
CA THR A 64 5.10 -8.47 11.16
C THR A 64 4.97 -6.96 10.99
N TYR A 65 5.68 -6.39 10.01
CA TYR A 65 5.58 -4.98 9.69
C TYR A 65 4.17 -4.61 9.23
N GLN A 66 3.56 -5.41 8.35
CA GLN A 66 2.21 -5.14 7.83
C GLN A 66 1.17 -5.10 8.96
N ARG A 67 1.24 -6.05 9.90
CA ARG A 67 0.39 -6.06 11.09
C ARG A 67 0.61 -4.79 11.91
N PHE A 68 1.85 -4.53 12.34
CA PHE A 68 2.20 -3.34 13.12
C PHE A 68 1.74 -2.03 12.45
N TYR A 69 2.01 -1.87 11.15
CA TYR A 69 1.67 -0.67 10.41
C TYR A 69 0.16 -0.43 10.36
N ASN A 70 -0.64 -1.50 10.21
CA ASN A 70 -2.09 -1.39 10.07
C ASN A 70 -2.82 -1.30 11.41
N THR A 71 -2.35 -1.98 12.46
CA THR A 71 -3.08 -2.14 13.72
C THR A 71 -2.55 -1.29 14.87
N ASP A 72 -1.25 -1.00 14.90
CA ASP A 72 -0.62 -0.45 16.10
C ASP A 72 -0.07 0.96 15.88
N ARG A 73 0.37 1.29 14.66
CA ARG A 73 1.01 2.57 14.34
C ARG A 73 -0.02 3.72 14.33
N PRO A 74 -0.01 4.65 15.29
CA PRO A 74 -0.91 5.79 15.25
C PRO A 74 -0.52 6.75 14.12
N HIS A 75 -1.48 7.09 13.25
CA HIS A 75 -1.25 8.06 12.18
C HIS A 75 -1.29 9.49 12.73
N SER A 76 -0.34 10.34 12.35
CA SER A 76 -0.16 11.67 12.96
C SER A 76 -1.37 12.60 12.80
N ALA A 77 -2.08 12.51 11.67
CA ALA A 77 -3.23 13.36 11.35
C ALA A 77 -4.55 12.90 12.00
N VAL A 78 -4.83 11.58 12.02
CA VAL A 78 -6.11 11.03 12.49
C VAL A 78 -6.02 10.39 13.87
N LYS A 79 -4.82 10.36 14.46
CA LYS A 79 -4.52 9.83 15.81
C LYS A 79 -5.03 8.40 16.07
N MET A 80 -5.17 7.62 15.01
CA MET A 80 -5.60 6.22 15.04
C MET A 80 -4.80 5.38 14.03
N PRO A 81 -4.76 4.04 14.19
CA PRO A 81 -4.15 3.15 13.22
C PRO A 81 -4.86 3.16 11.86
N PRO A 82 -4.16 2.88 10.75
CA PRO A 82 -4.75 2.85 9.41
C PRO A 82 -5.96 1.93 9.29
N LEU A 83 -5.96 0.75 9.93
CA LEU A 83 -7.11 -0.16 9.89
C LEU A 83 -8.35 0.47 10.53
N GLN A 84 -8.19 1.14 11.66
CA GLN A 84 -9.28 1.83 12.33
C GLN A 84 -9.78 3.02 11.50
N ALA A 85 -8.87 3.80 10.91
CA ALA A 85 -9.25 4.88 9.99
C ALA A 85 -10.04 4.37 8.78
N TRP A 86 -9.68 3.19 8.27
CA TRP A 86 -10.40 2.52 7.20
C TRP A 86 -11.80 2.06 7.62
N GLN A 87 -11.93 1.42 8.78
CA GLN A 87 -13.22 1.00 9.33
C GLN A 87 -14.14 2.20 9.59
N ASN A 88 -13.57 3.34 9.99
CA ASN A 88 -14.30 4.58 10.21
C ASN A 88 -14.54 5.38 8.92
N ALA A 89 -14.03 4.94 7.76
CA ALA A 89 -14.13 5.70 6.52
C ALA A 89 -15.57 6.12 6.17
N PRO A 90 -16.62 5.30 6.34
CA PRO A 90 -18.00 5.73 6.09
C PRO A 90 -18.45 6.92 6.95
N LEU A 91 -17.91 7.05 8.17
CA LEU A 91 -18.20 8.14 9.10
C LEU A 91 -17.36 9.39 8.83
N LEU A 92 -16.24 9.25 8.10
CA LEU A 92 -15.27 10.31 7.81
C LEU A 92 -15.43 10.91 6.39
N GLY A 93 -16.55 10.64 5.72
CA GLY A 93 -16.80 11.10 4.35
C GLY A 93 -16.12 10.25 3.26
N GLY A 94 -15.63 9.07 3.62
CA GLY A 94 -15.17 8.04 2.67
C GLY A 94 -16.35 7.35 1.97
N PRO A 95 -16.07 6.48 0.98
CA PRO A 95 -17.12 5.77 0.26
C PRO A 95 -17.97 4.94 1.23
N GLN A 96 -19.29 5.15 1.19
CA GLN A 96 -20.26 4.43 2.03
C GLN A 96 -20.43 2.97 1.60
N ALA A 97 -20.12 2.68 0.33
CA ALA A 97 -20.01 1.34 -0.23
C ALA A 97 -18.72 1.27 -1.04
N LEU A 98 -17.90 0.27 -0.77
CA LEU A 98 -16.85 -0.14 -1.70
C LEU A 98 -17.51 -0.92 -2.85
N PRO A 99 -16.98 -0.85 -4.08
CA PRO A 99 -17.38 -1.79 -5.12
C PRO A 99 -17.15 -3.25 -4.69
#